data_AF-A0A9D0C959-F1
#
_entry.id   AF-A0A9D0C959-F1
#
_cell.length_a   1.000
_cell.length_b   1.000
_cell.length_c   1.000
_cell.angle_alpha   90.00
_cell.angle_beta   90.00
_cell.angle_gamma   90.00
#
_symmetry.space_group_name_H-M   'P 1'
#
loop_
_entity.id
_entity.type
_entity.pdbx_description
1 polymer ?
#
loop_
_entity_poly.entity_id
_entity_poly.type
_entity_poly.pdbx_seq_one_letter_code
_entity_poly.pdbx_strand_id
1 'polypeptide(L)'
;MNLRAIRLFLPLVLLLPTPALAVQVHGGAEGLVSHEIGHLLFVTGMGYLLWRIRRRHLATPGWRSFRLFLCCIILWNVTTITGHWLDRMITPDHFTRHNGIITAFRVRDPLDLLFYATRLDHFLLVPAFLFLLIALQRWSRQT
;
A
#
# COMPACT_ATOMS: atom_id res chain seq x y z
N MET A 1 -9.39 -31.02 -7.77
CA MET A 1 -9.33 -30.00 -6.69
C MET A 1 -10.42 -28.97 -6.96
N ASN A 2 -11.38 -28.81 -6.04
CA ASN A 2 -12.66 -28.16 -6.31
C ASN A 2 -12.52 -26.62 -6.23
N LEU A 3 -12.68 -25.92 -7.36
CA LEU A 3 -12.49 -24.46 -7.49
C LEU A 3 -13.34 -23.63 -6.51
N ARG A 4 -14.44 -24.19 -6.00
CA ARG A 4 -15.30 -23.57 -4.98
C ARG A 4 -14.66 -23.55 -3.59
N ALA A 5 -13.89 -24.58 -3.23
CA ALA A 5 -13.18 -24.64 -1.96
C ALA A 5 -12.05 -23.60 -1.91
N ILE A 6 -11.34 -23.39 -3.03
CA ILE A 6 -10.28 -22.37 -3.15
C ILE A 6 -10.85 -20.94 -2.94
N ARG A 7 -12.06 -20.67 -3.47
CA ARG A 7 -12.71 -19.35 -3.32
C ARG A 7 -13.10 -19.00 -1.88
N LEU A 8 -13.39 -19.99 -1.05
CA LEU A 8 -13.72 -19.81 0.37
C LEU A 8 -12.48 -19.89 1.28
N PHE A 9 -11.49 -20.69 0.90
CA PHE A 9 -10.27 -20.90 1.69
C PHE A 9 -9.30 -19.71 1.61
N LEU A 10 -9.20 -19.08 0.44
CA LEU A 10 -8.31 -17.93 0.21
C LEU A 10 -8.62 -16.72 1.11
N PRO A 11 -9.87 -16.23 1.24
CA PRO A 11 -10.16 -15.12 2.16
C PRO A 11 -9.95 -15.51 3.62
N LEU A 12 -10.19 -16.77 4.01
CA LEU A 12 -10.00 -17.23 5.38
C LEU A 12 -8.53 -17.21 5.79
N VAL A 13 -7.63 -17.58 4.87
CA VAL A 13 -6.17 -17.52 5.09
C VAL A 13 -5.67 -16.06 5.12
N LEU A 14 -6.24 -15.16 4.32
CA LEU A 14 -5.90 -13.73 4.34
C LEU A 14 -6.38 -13.00 5.60
N LEU A 15 -7.31 -13.57 6.36
CA LEU A 15 -7.82 -13.03 7.61
C LEU A 15 -7.07 -13.53 8.85
N LEU A 16 -6.10 -14.43 8.70
CA LEU A 16 -5.24 -14.85 9.79
C LEU A 16 -4.13 -13.80 9.96
N PRO A 17 -4.13 -13.01 11.05
CA PRO A 17 -3.11 -12.00 11.26
C PRO A 17 -1.79 -12.69 11.62
N THR A 18 -0.95 -12.91 10.62
CA THR A 18 0.46 -13.22 10.83
C THR A 18 1.26 -11.92 10.76
N PRO A 19 2.40 -11.79 11.47
CA PRO A 19 3.30 -10.68 11.26
C PRO A 19 3.71 -10.68 9.79
N ALA A 20 3.19 -9.72 9.03
CA ALA A 20 3.38 -9.72 7.57
C ALA A 20 4.85 -9.48 7.17
N LEU A 21 5.74 -9.19 8.15
CA LEU A 21 7.13 -8.77 7.95
C LEU A 21 7.24 -7.73 6.82
N ALA A 22 6.17 -6.95 6.59
CA ALA A 22 5.98 -6.16 5.37
C ALA A 22 6.94 -4.97 5.32
N VAL A 23 7.40 -4.54 6.50
CA VAL A 23 8.50 -3.59 6.67
C VAL A 23 9.69 -4.36 7.22
N GLN A 24 10.52 -4.87 6.32
CA GLN A 24 11.84 -5.38 6.69
C GLN A 24 12.77 -4.19 6.90
N VAL A 25 13.41 -4.10 8.06
CA VAL A 25 14.48 -3.13 8.31
C VAL A 25 15.67 -3.54 7.44
N HIS A 26 15.78 -2.96 6.25
CA HIS A 26 16.89 -3.22 5.35
C HIS A 26 18.07 -2.35 5.80
N GLY A 27 18.99 -2.94 6.57
CA GLY A 27 20.28 -2.33 6.91
C GLY A 27 20.21 -0.97 7.61
N GLY A 28 21.36 -0.30 7.74
CA GLY A 28 21.45 1.05 8.29
C GLY A 28 20.79 2.12 7.42
N ALA A 29 21.16 3.39 7.63
CA ALA A 29 20.55 4.53 6.92
C ALA A 29 20.51 4.38 5.38
N GLU A 30 21.49 3.70 4.78
CA GLU A 30 21.59 3.48 3.33
C GLU A 30 20.41 2.71 2.74
N GLY A 31 19.91 1.68 3.44
CA GLY A 31 18.80 0.87 2.94
C GLY A 31 17.48 1.62 3.02
N LEU A 32 17.26 2.39 4.09
CA LEU A 32 16.11 3.28 4.23
C LEU A 32 16.09 4.36 3.15
N VAL A 33 17.23 5.02 2.90
CA VAL A 33 17.35 6.04 1.85
C VAL A 33 17.08 5.44 0.47
N SER A 34 17.69 4.29 0.17
CA SER A 34 17.49 3.60 -1.12
C SER A 34 16.03 3.18 -1.32
N HIS A 35 15.37 2.73 -0.26
CA HIS A 35 13.95 2.39 -0.27
C HIS A 35 13.05 3.61 -0.50
N GLU A 36 13.28 4.73 0.20
CA GLU A 36 12.56 5.99 0.00
C GLU A 36 12.73 6.52 -1.44
N ILE A 37 13.94 6.46 -1.99
CA ILE A 37 14.21 6.79 -3.40
C ILE A 37 13.42 5.88 -4.35
N GLY A 38 13.35 4.58 -4.06
CA GLY A 38 12.54 3.63 -4.82
C GLY A 38 11.06 4.05 -4.90
N HIS A 39 10.47 4.44 -3.78
CA HIS A 39 9.10 4.96 -3.74
C HIS A 39 8.93 6.25 -4.55
N LEU A 40 9.88 7.19 -4.46
CA LEU A 40 9.82 8.44 -5.23
C LEU A 40 9.87 8.20 -6.75
N LEU A 41 10.77 7.33 -7.20
CA LEU A 41 10.86 6.93 -8.60
C LEU A 41 9.58 6.23 -9.07
N PHE A 42 9.01 5.37 -8.22
CA PHE A 42 7.76 4.67 -8.51
C PHE A 42 6.58 5.63 -8.66
N VAL A 43 6.41 6.57 -7.72
CA VAL A 43 5.38 7.63 -7.79
C VAL A 43 5.51 8.42 -9.09
N THR A 44 6.73 8.81 -9.44
CA THR A 44 7.01 9.59 -10.65
C THR A 44 6.65 8.81 -11.91
N GLY A 45 7.07 7.54 -12.01
CA GLY A 45 6.77 6.67 -13.13
C GLY A 45 5.26 6.40 -13.29
N MET A 46 4.56 6.10 -12.20
CA MET A 46 3.12 5.90 -12.23
C MET A 46 2.36 7.19 -12.56
N GLY A 47 2.82 8.34 -12.05
CA GLY A 47 2.26 9.65 -12.37
C GLY A 47 2.40 9.98 -13.85
N TYR A 48 3.57 9.74 -14.44
CA TYR A 48 3.79 9.88 -15.88
C TYR A 48 2.85 8.98 -16.70
N LEU A 49 2.69 7.72 -16.29
CA LEU A 49 1.79 6.78 -16.97
C LEU A 49 0.33 7.23 -16.89
N LEU A 50 -0.12 7.67 -15.71
CA LEU A 50 -1.47 8.21 -15.50
C LEU A 50 -1.71 9.45 -16.37
N TRP A 51 -0.74 10.35 -16.44
CA TRP A 51 -0.78 11.53 -17.32
C TRP A 51 -0.89 11.12 -18.79
N ARG A 52 -0.05 10.18 -19.26
CA ARG A 52 -0.07 9.69 -20.64
C ARG A 52 -1.43 9.07 -21.01
N ILE A 53 -2.01 8.25 -20.13
CA ILE A 53 -3.33 7.63 -20.34
C ILE A 53 -4.42 8.69 -20.49
N ARG A 54 -4.39 9.72 -19.64
CA ARG A 54 -5.34 10.86 -19.73
C ARG A 54 -5.17 11.63 -21.04
N ARG A 55 -3.93 11.93 -21.45
CA ARG A 55 -3.61 12.62 -22.71
C ARG A 55 -4.05 11.84 -23.96
N ARG A 56 -3.98 10.51 -23.93
CA ARG A 56 -4.37 9.64 -25.05
C ARG A 56 -5.85 9.27 -25.05
N HIS A 57 -6.65 9.82 -24.13
CA HIS A 57 -8.09 9.54 -23.99
C HIS A 57 -8.44 8.04 -23.92
N LEU A 58 -7.54 7.23 -23.35
CA LEU A 58 -7.75 5.79 -23.22
C LEU A 58 -8.85 5.51 -22.20
N ALA A 59 -10.05 5.22 -22.70
CA ALA A 59 -11.27 5.21 -21.90
C ALA A 59 -12.00 3.86 -21.84
N THR A 60 -11.45 2.78 -22.42
CA THR A 60 -12.06 1.45 -22.34
C THR A 60 -12.16 0.98 -20.87
N PRO A 61 -13.06 0.04 -20.54
CA PRO A 61 -13.23 -0.42 -19.17
C PRO A 61 -11.92 -0.89 -18.51
N GLY A 62 -11.00 -1.50 -19.26
CA GLY A 62 -9.67 -1.90 -18.74
C GLY A 62 -8.84 -0.69 -18.32
N TRP A 63 -8.77 0.34 -19.18
CA TRP A 63 -8.06 1.59 -18.89
C TRP A 63 -8.68 2.39 -17.74
N ARG A 64 -10.00 2.30 -17.52
CA ARG A 64 -10.64 2.91 -16.33
C ARG A 64 -10.17 2.26 -15.03
N SER A 65 -10.17 0.93 -14.97
CA SER A 65 -9.66 0.20 -13.81
C SER A 65 -8.17 0.43 -13.60
N PHE A 66 -7.38 0.45 -14.69
CA PHE A 66 -5.95 0.71 -14.59
C PHE A 66 -5.65 2.13 -14.05
N ARG A 67 -6.45 3.14 -14.41
CA ARG A 67 -6.33 4.48 -13.80
C ARG A 67 -6.59 4.47 -12.29
N LEU A 68 -7.58 3.70 -11.82
CA LEU A 68 -7.83 3.55 -10.38
C LEU A 68 -6.67 2.86 -9.68
N PHE A 69 -6.11 1.80 -10.27
CA PHE A 69 -4.86 1.18 -9.79
C PHE A 69 -3.74 2.21 -9.66
N LEU A 70 -3.49 3.02 -10.70
CA LEU A 70 -2.44 4.04 -10.68
C LEU A 70 -2.68 5.09 -9.59
N CYS A 71 -3.91 5.56 -9.41
CA CYS A 71 -4.23 6.49 -8.33
C CYS A 71 -3.99 5.89 -6.94
N CYS A 72 -4.47 4.66 -6.70
CA CYS A 72 -4.31 3.98 -5.42
C CYS A 72 -2.84 3.68 -5.11
N ILE A 73 -2.06 3.19 -6.09
CA ILE A 73 -0.66 2.85 -5.87
C ILE A 73 0.20 4.10 -5.67
N ILE A 74 -0.09 5.21 -6.36
CA ILE A 74 0.56 6.51 -6.10
C ILE A 74 0.28 6.96 -4.67
N LEU A 75 -1.00 6.95 -4.26
CA LEU A 75 -1.39 7.36 -2.92
C LEU A 75 -0.77 6.47 -1.84
N TRP A 76 -0.69 5.16 -2.08
CA TRP A 76 -0.03 4.23 -1.18
C TRP A 76 1.46 4.57 -1.02
N ASN A 77 2.20 4.76 -2.12
CA ASN A 77 3.61 5.12 -2.04
C ASN A 77 3.86 6.45 -1.29
N VAL A 78 3.00 7.46 -1.52
CA VAL A 78 3.07 8.72 -0.75
C VAL A 78 2.84 8.46 0.73
N THR A 79 1.84 7.65 1.08
CA THR A 79 1.54 7.27 2.47
C THR A 79 2.72 6.53 3.11
N THR A 80 3.39 5.64 2.38
CA THR A 80 4.58 4.92 2.87
C THR A 80 5.75 5.85 3.14
N ILE A 81 6.06 6.79 2.22
CA ILE A 81 7.10 7.81 2.45
C ILE A 81 6.76 8.66 3.68
N THR A 82 5.50 9.10 3.81
CA THR A 82 5.05 9.85 4.99
C THR A 82 5.19 9.04 6.27
N GLY A 83 4.86 7.75 6.25
CA GLY A 83 5.01 6.85 7.39
C GLY A 83 6.46 6.73 7.86
N HIS A 84 7.41 6.55 6.93
CA HIS A 84 8.85 6.51 7.23
C HIS A 84 9.36 7.82 7.82
N TRP A 85 8.87 8.95 7.31
CA TRP A 85 9.25 10.27 7.84
C TRP A 85 8.70 10.49 9.26
N LEU A 86 7.43 10.15 9.51
CA LEU A 86 6.79 10.29 10.82
C LEU A 86 7.37 9.33 11.86
N ASP A 87 7.82 8.13 11.46
CA ASP A 87 8.44 7.17 12.38
C ASP A 87 9.69 7.73 13.07
N ARG A 88 10.38 8.68 12.43
CA ARG A 88 11.52 9.39 13.04
C ARG A 88 11.12 10.45 14.07
N MET A 89 9.85 10.85 14.08
CA MET A 89 9.30 11.88 14.97
C MET A 89 8.56 11.30 16.17
N ILE A 90 7.97 10.10 16.03
CA ILE A 90 7.22 9.44 17.10
C ILE A 90 8.18 8.95 18.18
N THR A 91 7.99 9.46 19.39
CA THR A 91 8.77 9.07 20.56
C THR A 91 8.21 7.79 21.21
N PRO A 92 9.05 6.99 21.92
CA PRO A 92 8.63 5.71 22.49
C PRO A 92 7.46 5.77 23.49
N ASP A 93 7.20 6.93 24.10
CA ASP A 93 6.10 7.15 25.05
C ASP A 93 4.70 7.14 24.40
N HIS A 94 4.62 7.19 23.07
CA HIS A 94 3.37 6.98 22.34
C HIS A 94 2.92 5.51 22.36
N PHE A 95 3.84 4.57 22.65
CA PHE A 95 3.56 3.14 22.67
C PHE A 95 3.39 2.62 24.10
N THR A 96 2.25 1.97 24.37
CA THR A 96 2.06 1.25 25.62
C THR A 96 2.62 -0.16 25.48
N ARG A 97 3.55 -0.51 26.38
CA ARG A 97 4.18 -1.83 26.41
C ARG A 97 3.70 -2.63 27.60
N HIS A 98 3.33 -3.88 27.38
CA HIS A 98 3.04 -4.86 28.42
C HIS A 98 3.98 -6.05 28.21
N ASN A 99 4.83 -6.36 29.20
CA ASN A 99 5.87 -7.40 29.10
C ASN A 99 6.79 -7.24 27.86
N GLY A 100 7.16 -6.00 27.52
CA GLY A 100 8.03 -5.68 26.37
C GLY A 100 7.31 -5.62 25.01
N ILE A 101 6.06 -6.11 24.93
CA ILE A 101 5.24 -6.14 23.71
C ILE A 101 4.45 -4.84 23.59
N ILE A 102 4.48 -4.21 22.41
CA ILE A 102 3.63 -3.05 22.11
C ILE A 102 2.17 -3.53 22.01
N THR A 103 1.30 -3.00 22.85
CA THR A 103 -0.11 -3.39 22.94
C THR A 103 -1.07 -2.29 22.49
N ALA A 104 -0.65 -1.03 22.56
CA ALA A 104 -1.46 0.10 22.12
C ALA A 104 -0.57 1.26 21.64
N PHE A 105 -1.15 2.07 20.76
CA PHE A 105 -0.61 3.36 20.33
C PHE A 105 -1.58 4.45 20.78
N ARG A 106 -1.07 5.45 21.53
CA ARG A 106 -1.89 6.54 22.05
C ARG A 106 -1.85 7.71 21.08
N VAL A 107 -3.00 8.02 20.48
CA VAL A 107 -3.20 9.20 19.62
C VAL A 107 -3.52 10.41 20.50
N ARG A 108 -2.65 11.43 20.48
CA ARG A 108 -2.79 12.67 21.26
C ARG A 108 -3.06 13.87 20.38
N ASP A 109 -2.54 13.85 19.15
CA ASP A 109 -2.65 14.95 18.20
C ASP A 109 -2.90 14.47 16.76
N PRO A 110 -3.15 15.39 15.80
CA PRO A 110 -3.39 15.02 14.41
C PRO A 110 -2.19 14.34 13.70
N LEU A 111 -0.94 14.57 14.14
CA LEU A 111 0.23 13.89 13.57
C LEU A 111 0.25 12.42 14.00
N ASP A 112 -0.13 12.11 15.23
CA ASP A 112 -0.32 10.73 15.69
C ASP A 112 -1.40 10.00 14.89
N LEU A 113 -2.50 10.69 14.58
CA LEU A 113 -3.57 10.10 13.77
C LEU A 113 -3.08 9.84 12.33
N LEU A 114 -2.32 10.76 11.75
CA LEU A 114 -1.71 10.60 10.44
C LEU A 114 -0.71 9.42 10.45
N PHE A 115 0.16 9.34 11.46
CA PHE A 115 1.08 8.23 11.65
C PHE A 115 0.33 6.90 11.73
N TYR A 116 -0.71 6.82 12.56
CA TYR A 116 -1.53 5.62 12.68
C TYR A 116 -2.19 5.25 11.33
N ALA A 117 -2.71 6.22 10.60
CA ALA A 117 -3.28 6.00 9.27
C ALA A 117 -2.25 5.43 8.28
N THR A 118 -0.97 5.84 8.37
CA THR A 118 0.09 5.26 7.51
C THR A 118 0.35 3.78 7.79
N ARG A 119 -0.01 3.26 8.97
CA ARG A 119 0.12 1.83 9.30
C ARG A 119 -0.99 0.98 8.69
N LEU A 120 -2.03 1.58 8.13
CA LEU A 120 -3.10 0.89 7.42
C LEU A 120 -2.72 0.60 5.96
N ASP A 121 -1.50 0.10 5.71
CA ASP A 121 -0.92 -0.10 4.37
C ASP A 121 -1.86 -0.84 3.40
N HIS A 122 -2.55 -1.86 3.91
CA HIS A 122 -3.46 -2.70 3.14
C HIS A 122 -4.69 -1.94 2.61
N PHE A 123 -5.06 -0.83 3.26
CA PHE A 123 -6.24 -0.05 2.89
C PHE A 123 -6.16 0.51 1.46
N LEU A 124 -4.96 0.87 1.00
CA LEU A 124 -4.73 1.36 -0.36
C LEU A 124 -4.15 0.28 -1.28
N LEU A 125 -3.25 -0.56 -0.76
CA LEU A 125 -2.54 -1.56 -1.55
C LEU A 125 -3.46 -2.65 -2.09
N VAL A 126 -4.37 -3.19 -1.25
CA VAL A 126 -5.29 -4.27 -1.66
C VAL A 126 -6.26 -3.80 -2.75
N PRO A 127 -6.94 -2.64 -2.62
CA PRO A 127 -7.76 -2.10 -3.70
C PRO A 127 -6.96 -1.82 -4.98
N ALA A 128 -5.71 -1.34 -4.87
CA ALA A 128 -4.87 -1.11 -6.04
C ALA A 128 -4.71 -2.39 -6.87
N PHE A 129 -4.28 -3.48 -6.25
CA PHE A 129 -4.09 -4.75 -6.95
C PHE A 129 -5.40 -5.38 -7.45
N LEU A 130 -6.51 -5.17 -6.73
CA LEU A 130 -7.83 -5.56 -7.24
C LEU A 130 -8.16 -4.82 -8.55
N PHE A 131 -7.93 -3.51 -8.61
CA PHE A 131 -8.14 -2.74 -9.83
C PHE A 131 -7.21 -3.16 -10.97
N LEU A 132 -5.97 -3.52 -10.66
CA LEU A 132 -5.03 -4.07 -11.64
C LEU A 132 -5.56 -5.39 -12.22
N LEU A 133 -5.99 -6.32 -11.36
CA LEU A 133 -6.57 -7.60 -11.78
C LEU A 133 -7.79 -7.40 -12.68
N ILE A 134 -8.69 -6.50 -12.30
CA ILE A 134 -9.88 -6.17 -13.12
C ILE A 134 -9.45 -5.56 -14.47
N ALA A 135 -8.41 -4.72 -14.50
CA ALA A 135 -7.91 -4.15 -15.75
C ALA A 135 -7.41 -5.25 -16.71
N LEU A 136 -6.57 -6.16 -16.20
CA LEU A 136 -6.02 -7.30 -16.96
C LEU A 136 -7.13 -8.20 -17.51
N GLN A 137 -8.10 -8.57 -16.68
CA GLN A 137 -9.25 -9.38 -17.10
C GLN A 137 -10.11 -8.72 -18.18
N ARG A 138 -10.21 -7.38 -18.14
CA ARG A 138 -10.99 -6.63 -19.15
C ARG A 138 -10.26 -6.56 -20.48
N TRP A 139 -8.94 -6.40 -20.47
CA TRP A 139 -8.14 -6.42 -21.71
C TRP A 139 -8.09 -7.83 -22.33
N SER A 140 -7.98 -8.89 -21.53
CA SER A 140 -7.94 -10.27 -22.03
C SER A 140 -9.23 -10.74 -22.71
N ARG A 141 -10.35 -10.03 -22.49
CA ARG A 141 -11.65 -10.31 -23.13
C ARG A 141 -11.89 -9.45 -24.39
N GLN A 142 -10.99 -8.51 -24.67
CA GLN A 142 -11.05 -7.61 -25.82
C GLN A 142 -10.10 -8.03 -26.95
N THR A 143 -9.23 -9.00 -26.67
CA THR A 143 -8.40 -9.74 -27.63
C THR A 143 -9.11 -11.00 -28.06
#